data_AF-H3AM26-F1
#
_entry.id   AF-H3AM26-F1
#
_cell.length_a   1.000
_cell.length_b   1.000
_cell.length_c   1.000
_cell.angle_alpha   90.00
_cell.angle_beta   90.00
_cell.angle_gamma   90.00
#
_symmetry.space_group_name_H-M   'P 1'
#
loop_
_entity.id
_entity.type
_entity.pdbx_description
1 polymer ?
#
loop_
_entity_poly.entity_id
_entity_poly.type
_entity_poly.pdbx_seq_one_letter_code
_entity_poly.pdbx_strand_id
1 'polypeptide(L)'
;LINSFIHSYTIDKYLFSMRLSDETLLDIMTRFRSEMKRGLSSDFNPTATIKMLPTFVRSTPDGSEKGDFIALDLGGSFFRILRVKVSHEKKQTVQMESKIYDTPEDIMSGSGTRV
;
A
#
# COMPACT_ATOMS: atom_id res chain seq x y z
N LEU A 1 38.02 -17.94 -16.24
CA LEU A 1 37.03 -18.97 -15.84
C LEU A 1 36.91 -19.11 -14.33
N ILE A 2 38.01 -19.36 -13.60
CA ILE A 2 38.02 -19.52 -12.12
C ILE A 2 37.48 -18.29 -11.35
N ASN A 3 37.89 -17.07 -11.73
CA ASN A 3 37.42 -15.85 -11.06
C ASN A 3 35.90 -15.61 -11.21
N SER A 4 35.31 -15.99 -12.34
CA SER A 4 33.85 -15.90 -12.55
C SER A 4 33.10 -16.90 -11.66
N PHE A 5 33.66 -18.11 -11.49
CA PHE A 5 33.09 -19.15 -10.63
C PHE A 5 33.15 -18.77 -9.14
N ILE A 6 34.27 -18.21 -8.66
CA ILE A 6 34.42 -17.70 -7.29
C ILE A 6 33.46 -16.52 -7.04
N HIS A 7 33.28 -15.64 -8.03
CA HIS A 7 32.36 -14.51 -7.94
C HIS A 7 30.90 -14.97 -7.84
N SER A 8 30.47 -15.93 -8.68
CA SER A 8 29.13 -16.54 -8.60
C SER A 8 28.89 -17.18 -7.23
N TYR A 9 29.83 -17.98 -6.73
CA TYR A 9 29.71 -18.65 -5.43
C TYR A 9 29.60 -17.65 -4.26
N THR A 10 30.35 -16.54 -4.34
CA THR A 10 30.31 -15.48 -3.32
C THR A 10 28.96 -14.78 -3.31
N ILE A 11 28.40 -14.46 -4.48
CA ILE A 11 27.07 -13.85 -4.62
C ILE A 11 25.98 -14.81 -4.13
N ASP A 12 26.04 -16.08 -4.55
CA ASP A 12 25.06 -17.10 -4.17
C ASP A 12 24.99 -17.31 -2.65
N LYS A 13 26.11 -17.19 -1.95
CA LYS A 13 26.16 -17.23 -0.47
C LYS A 13 25.32 -16.11 0.16
N TYR A 14 25.37 -14.89 -0.38
CA TYR A 14 24.57 -13.77 0.13
C TYR A 14 23.10 -13.91 -0.26
N LEU A 15 22.83 -14.32 -1.50
CA LEU A 15 21.46 -14.52 -2.00
C LEU A 15 20.75 -15.70 -1.32
N PHE A 16 21.49 -16.69 -0.81
CA PHE A 16 20.91 -17.83 -0.09
C PHE A 16 20.07 -17.38 1.10
N SER A 17 20.50 -16.35 1.83
CA SER A 17 19.76 -15.79 2.98
C SER A 17 18.43 -15.13 2.60
N MET A 18 18.24 -14.79 1.31
CA MET A 18 17.00 -14.21 0.78
C MET A 18 16.05 -15.28 0.23
N ARG A 19 16.49 -16.55 0.15
CA ARG A 19 15.64 -17.67 -0.27
C ARG A 19 14.78 -18.10 0.92
N LEU A 20 13.47 -17.91 0.78
CA LEU A 20 12.50 -18.35 1.78
C LEU A 20 11.96 -19.72 1.35
N SER A 21 12.05 -20.71 2.24
CA SER A 21 11.37 -21.99 2.04
C SER A 21 9.86 -21.84 2.25
N ASP A 22 9.07 -22.80 1.74
CA ASP A 22 7.63 -22.84 1.98
C ASP A 22 7.31 -22.87 3.48
N GLU A 23 8.07 -23.63 4.27
CA GLU A 23 7.95 -23.66 5.73
C GLU A 23 8.16 -22.27 6.35
N THR A 24 9.18 -21.54 5.90
CA THR A 24 9.44 -20.18 6.35
C THR A 24 8.29 -19.24 5.99
N LEU A 25 7.75 -19.36 4.78
CA LEU A 25 6.60 -18.55 4.34
C LEU A 25 5.34 -18.85 5.16
N LEU A 26 5.09 -20.12 5.51
CA LEU A 26 3.98 -20.53 6.37
C LEU A 26 4.13 -19.99 7.80
N ASP A 27 5.34 -19.98 8.35
CA ASP A 27 5.63 -19.37 9.66
C ASP A 27 5.38 -17.84 9.63
N ILE A 28 5.91 -17.15 8.62
CA ILE A 28 5.68 -15.70 8.42
C ILE A 28 4.19 -15.39 8.35
N MET A 29 3.44 -16.16 7.56
CA MET A 29 1.99 -15.99 7.42
C MET A 29 1.26 -16.20 8.75
N THR A 30 1.70 -17.18 9.56
CA THR A 30 1.14 -17.46 10.89
C THR A 30 1.40 -16.30 11.86
N ARG A 31 2.63 -15.78 11.90
CA ARG A 31 3.00 -14.61 12.71
C ARG A 31 2.22 -13.37 12.29
N PHE A 32 2.10 -13.12 10.98
CA PHE A 32 1.35 -11.98 10.45
C PHE A 32 -0.14 -12.06 10.86
N ARG A 33 -0.75 -13.25 10.79
CA ARG A 33 -2.12 -13.47 11.28
C ARG A 33 -2.25 -13.23 12.78
N SER A 34 -1.27 -13.61 13.58
CA SER A 34 -1.25 -13.32 15.02
C SER A 34 -1.24 -11.82 15.29
N GLU A 35 -0.37 -11.08 14.60
CA GLU A 35 -0.30 -9.62 14.75
C GLU A 35 -1.57 -8.90 14.26
N MET A 36 -2.21 -9.38 13.19
CA MET A 36 -3.53 -8.86 12.78
C MET A 36 -4.59 -9.08 13.87
N LYS A 37 -4.63 -10.25 14.50
CA LYS A 37 -5.56 -10.52 15.62
C LYS A 37 -5.30 -9.59 16.81
N ARG A 38 -4.02 -9.36 17.15
CA ARG A 38 -3.64 -8.40 18.19
C ARG A 38 -4.06 -6.98 17.82
N GLY A 39 -3.88 -6.59 16.57
CA GLY A 39 -4.30 -5.29 16.04
C GLY A 39 -5.82 -5.07 16.11
N LEU A 40 -6.63 -6.11 15.97
CA LEU A 40 -8.10 -6.02 16.09
C LEU A 40 -8.60 -6.09 17.54
N SER A 41 -7.79 -6.55 18.48
CA SER A 41 -8.17 -6.69 19.89
C SER A 41 -8.14 -5.35 20.61
N SER A 42 -9.20 -5.04 21.37
CA SER A 42 -9.26 -3.86 22.24
C SER A 42 -8.07 -3.77 23.21
N ASP A 43 -7.66 -4.91 23.74
CA ASP A 43 -6.68 -4.97 24.84
C ASP A 43 -5.25 -4.83 24.31
N PHE A 44 -4.99 -5.36 23.12
CA PHE A 44 -3.65 -5.40 22.53
C PHE A 44 -3.39 -4.30 21.50
N ASN A 45 -4.41 -3.73 20.86
CA ASN A 45 -4.27 -2.70 19.81
C ASN A 45 -3.32 -1.53 20.19
N PRO A 46 -3.37 -0.96 21.41
CA PRO A 46 -2.47 0.15 21.78
C PRO A 46 -0.98 -0.20 21.59
N THR A 47 -0.61 -1.46 21.82
CA THR A 47 0.77 -1.95 21.73
C THR A 47 1.05 -2.83 20.50
N ALA A 48 0.03 -3.15 19.69
CA ALA A 48 0.19 -3.99 18.51
C ALA A 48 1.07 -3.30 17.45
N THR A 49 1.92 -4.10 16.77
CA THR A 49 2.76 -3.64 15.67
C THR A 49 1.91 -3.35 14.42
N ILE A 50 0.95 -4.22 14.13
CA ILE A 50 -0.03 -4.02 13.05
C ILE A 50 -1.30 -3.41 13.65
N LYS A 51 -1.61 -2.16 13.28
CA LYS A 51 -2.67 -1.37 13.95
C LYS A 51 -4.11 -1.69 13.52
N MET A 52 -4.31 -2.35 12.37
CA MET A 52 -5.64 -2.70 11.86
C MET A 52 -6.65 -1.54 11.94
N LEU A 53 -6.24 -0.35 11.47
CA LEU A 53 -7.03 0.87 11.61
C LEU A 53 -8.36 0.78 10.83
N PRO A 54 -9.49 1.23 11.42
CA PRO A 54 -10.78 1.23 10.73
C PRO A 54 -10.78 2.28 9.61
N THR A 55 -11.18 1.89 8.40
CA THR A 55 -11.36 2.80 7.26
C THR A 55 -12.73 3.47 7.24
N PHE A 56 -13.65 3.02 8.09
CA PHE A 56 -15.07 3.39 8.12
C PHE A 56 -15.86 3.09 6.83
N VAL A 57 -15.26 2.38 5.87
CA VAL A 57 -15.95 1.79 4.72
C VAL A 57 -16.63 0.49 5.17
N ARG A 58 -17.97 0.45 5.14
CA ARG A 58 -18.75 -0.66 5.72
C ARG A 58 -19.28 -1.67 4.68
N SER A 59 -19.16 -1.37 3.39
CA SER A 59 -19.58 -2.24 2.30
C SER A 59 -18.74 -1.97 1.06
N THR A 60 -18.63 -2.98 0.20
CA THR A 60 -18.12 -2.80 -1.17
C THR A 60 -19.21 -2.20 -2.06
N PRO A 61 -18.85 -1.62 -3.21
CA PRO A 61 -19.82 -1.11 -4.17
C PRO A 61 -20.86 -2.16 -4.57
N ASP A 62 -22.12 -1.74 -4.71
CA ASP A 62 -23.26 -2.61 -5.04
C ASP A 62 -23.88 -2.31 -6.42
N GLY A 63 -23.34 -1.30 -7.12
CA GLY A 63 -23.81 -0.89 -8.44
C GLY A 63 -24.92 0.16 -8.41
N SER A 64 -25.37 0.60 -7.23
CA SER A 64 -26.33 1.70 -7.08
C SER A 64 -25.67 3.09 -7.12
N GLU A 65 -24.34 3.16 -7.06
CA GLU A 65 -23.57 4.40 -7.02
C GLU A 65 -23.77 5.21 -8.29
N LYS A 66 -24.05 6.49 -8.13
CA LYS A 66 -24.21 7.47 -9.20
C LYS A 66 -23.79 8.84 -8.71
N GLY A 67 -23.24 9.66 -9.60
CA GLY A 67 -22.84 11.02 -9.27
C GLY A 67 -21.58 11.47 -9.97
N ASP A 68 -21.22 12.73 -9.73
CA ASP A 68 -19.98 13.33 -10.17
C ASP A 68 -19.14 13.63 -8.93
N PHE A 69 -18.03 12.91 -8.78
CA PHE A 69 -17.19 12.92 -7.59
C PHE A 69 -15.85 13.57 -7.92
N ILE A 70 -15.31 14.32 -6.96
CA ILE A 70 -13.90 14.75 -7.00
C ILE A 70 -13.13 13.89 -6.02
N ALA A 71 -12.02 13.32 -6.46
CA ALA A 71 -11.06 12.63 -5.62
C ALA A 71 -9.71 13.35 -5.66
N LEU A 72 -9.01 13.29 -4.54
CA LEU A 72 -7.68 13.83 -4.37
C LEU A 72 -6.75 12.68 -3.99
N ASP A 73 -5.68 12.51 -4.74
CA ASP A 73 -4.63 11.55 -4.46
C ASP A 73 -3.36 12.31 -4.07
N LEU A 74 -3.01 12.20 -2.78
CA LEU A 74 -1.87 12.86 -2.16
C LEU A 74 -0.83 11.82 -1.74
N GLY A 75 0.35 11.85 -2.33
CA GLY A 75 1.45 11.00 -1.89
C GLY A 75 2.69 11.12 -2.78
N GLY A 76 3.87 11.18 -2.15
CA GLY A 76 5.15 11.28 -2.86
C GLY A 76 5.41 12.69 -3.42
N SER A 77 5.97 12.77 -4.63
CA SER A 77 6.42 14.03 -5.25
C SER A 77 5.33 14.75 -6.05
N PHE A 78 4.20 14.10 -6.33
CA PHE A 78 3.12 14.66 -7.15
C PHE A 78 1.79 14.43 -6.45
N PHE A 79 0.83 15.30 -6.72
CA PHE A 79 -0.57 15.06 -6.36
C PHE A 79 -1.46 15.11 -7.58
N ARG A 80 -2.61 14.46 -7.47
CA ARG A 80 -3.56 14.34 -8.58
C ARG A 80 -4.97 14.69 -8.13
N ILE A 81 -5.63 15.50 -8.93
CA ILE A 81 -7.06 15.77 -8.83
C ILE A 81 -7.75 14.90 -9.88
N LEU A 82 -8.75 14.11 -9.46
CA LEU A 82 -9.57 13.30 -10.34
C LEU A 82 -11.02 13.75 -10.28
N ARG A 83 -11.68 13.79 -11.44
CA ARG A 83 -13.13 13.85 -11.55
C ARG A 83 -13.64 12.50 -12.02
N VAL A 84 -14.56 11.91 -11.26
CA VAL A 84 -15.11 10.57 -11.49
C VAL A 84 -16.62 10.70 -11.66
N LYS A 85 -17.12 10.45 -12.87
CA LYS A 85 -18.55 10.44 -13.17
C LYS A 85 -19.04 9.00 -13.23
N VAL A 86 -20.02 8.67 -12.40
CA VAL A 86 -20.69 7.37 -12.38
C VAL A 86 -22.14 7.56 -12.85
N SER A 87 -22.53 6.88 -13.94
CA SER A 87 -23.86 7.02 -14.56
C SER A 87 -24.49 5.67 -14.93
N HIS A 88 -25.82 5.67 -15.13
CA HIS A 88 -26.65 4.48 -15.41
C HIS A 88 -27.44 4.59 -16.71
N GLU A 89 -26.87 5.15 -17.78
CA GLU A 89 -27.64 5.38 -19.01
C GLU A 89 -28.10 4.08 -19.70
N LYS A 90 -27.37 2.97 -19.53
CA LYS A 90 -27.76 1.60 -19.99
C LYS A 90 -27.10 0.46 -19.19
N LYS A 91 -25.86 0.70 -18.74
CA LYS A 91 -25.08 -0.08 -17.76
C LYS A 91 -24.39 0.95 -16.86
N GLN A 92 -23.93 0.54 -15.67
CA GLN A 92 -23.12 1.43 -14.85
C GLN A 92 -21.83 1.74 -15.63
N THR A 93 -21.57 3.02 -15.91
CA THR A 93 -20.33 3.47 -16.56
C THR A 93 -19.59 4.42 -15.63
N VAL A 94 -18.26 4.36 -15.69
CA VAL A 94 -17.35 5.23 -14.93
C VAL A 94 -16.48 5.99 -15.92
N GLN A 95 -16.57 7.31 -15.92
CA GLN A 95 -15.70 8.20 -16.69
C GLN A 95 -14.75 8.91 -15.74
N MET A 96 -13.47 8.95 -16.06
CA MET A 96 -12.43 9.55 -15.23
C MET A 96 -11.63 10.59 -16.01
N GLU A 97 -11.55 11.79 -15.47
CA GLU A 97 -10.68 12.88 -15.93
C GLU A 97 -9.66 13.14 -14.82
N SER A 98 -8.38 13.34 -15.14
CA SER A 98 -7.36 13.59 -14.11
C SER A 98 -6.35 14.65 -14.53
N LYS A 99 -5.83 15.38 -13.56
CA LYS A 99 -4.72 16.32 -13.74
C LYS A 99 -3.70 16.14 -12.62
N ILE A 100 -2.43 16.05 -13.01
CA ILE A 100 -1.28 15.88 -12.13
C ILE A 100 -0.66 17.25 -11.88
N TYR A 101 -0.18 17.45 -10.66
CA TYR A 101 0.51 18.64 -10.22
C TYR A 101 1.78 18.25 -9.47
N ASP A 102 2.84 19.02 -9.69
CA ASP A 102 4.07 18.89 -8.91
C ASP A 102 3.81 19.37 -7.48
N THR A 103 4.32 18.64 -6.50
CA THR A 103 4.26 19.07 -5.10
C THR A 103 5.44 20.01 -4.85
N PRO A 104 5.20 21.28 -4.45
CA PRO A 104 6.28 22.19 -4.08
C PRO A 104 7.20 21.60 -3.00
N GLU A 105 8.51 21.87 -3.11
CA GLU A 105 9.53 21.27 -2.25
C GLU A 105 9.36 21.66 -0.76
N ASP A 106 8.89 22.89 -0.51
CA ASP A 106 8.54 23.40 0.82
C ASP A 106 7.35 22.65 1.45
N ILE A 107 6.41 22.17 0.63
CA ILE A 107 5.31 21.31 1.09
C ILE A 107 5.81 19.88 1.32
N MET A 108 6.70 19.36 0.48
CA MET A 108 7.24 17.99 0.61
C MET A 108 8.09 17.80 1.88
N SER A 109 8.91 18.80 2.21
CA SER A 109 9.82 18.76 3.37
C SER A 109 9.16 19.23 4.66
N GLY A 110 8.07 19.99 4.56
CA GLY A 110 7.40 20.62 5.70
C GLY A 110 8.32 21.62 6.44
N SER A 111 7.84 22.19 7.53
CA SER A 111 8.64 23.07 8.39
C SER A 111 9.51 22.31 9.41
N GLY A 112 9.57 20.98 9.32
CA GLY A 112 10.31 20.13 10.23
C GLY A 112 11.82 20.34 10.08
N THR A 113 12.55 20.40 11.20
CA THR A 113 14.00 20.45 11.17
C THR A 113 14.54 19.12 10.66
N ARG A 114 15.40 19.14 9.65
CA ARG A 114 16.10 17.95 9.16
C ARG A 114 17.01 17.44 10.28
N VAL A 115 16.73 16.24 10.80
CA VAL A 115 17.54 15.54 11.81
C VAL A 115 18.64 14.73 11.13
#